data_AF-A0A1M6L7X2-F1
#
_entry.id   AF-A0A1M6L7X2-F1
#
_cell.length_a   1.000
_cell.length_b   1.000
_cell.length_c   1.000
_cell.angle_alpha   90.00
_cell.angle_beta   90.00
_cell.angle_gamma   90.00
#
_symmetry.space_group_name_H-M   'P 1'
#
loop_
_entity.id
_entity.type
_entity.pdbx_description
1 polymer ?
#
loop_
_entity_poly.entity_id
_entity_poly.type
_entity_poly.pdbx_seq_one_letter_code
_entity_poly.pdbx_strand_id
1 'polypeptide(L)' 'MEKDFFKRPEFQNRLDKANEKISSYLTEKGYILKDLKAEELIQWHDITPEERNVYPNEKCPTEIKNIVAEIIQDEFNIGE' A
#
# COMPACT_ATOMS: atom_id res chain seq x y z
N MET A 1 26.74 -14.72 -4.31
CA MET A 1 26.09 -15.18 -3.07
C MET A 1 25.36 -14.00 -2.51
N GLU A 2 24.05 -14.03 -2.69
CA GLU A 2 23.11 -13.00 -2.30
C GLU A 2 23.25 -12.63 -0.83
N LYS A 3 23.30 -11.33 -0.54
CA LYS A 3 23.02 -10.80 0.79
C LYS A 3 21.91 -9.77 0.66
N ASP A 4 20.72 -10.23 0.26
CA ASP A 4 19.42 -9.57 0.45
C ASP A 4 19.08 -9.44 1.95
N PHE A 5 20.00 -8.92 2.76
CA PHE A 5 19.96 -9.08 4.20
C PHE A 5 19.10 -8.02 4.94
N PHE A 6 18.66 -6.94 4.29
CA PHE A 6 17.92 -5.86 4.97
C PHE A 6 16.98 -5.07 4.02
N LYS A 7 16.14 -5.72 3.22
CA LYS A 7 14.99 -5.03 2.63
C LYS A 7 13.95 -4.76 3.73
N ARG A 8 14.23 -3.73 4.55
CA ARG A 8 13.35 -3.03 5.51
C ARG A 8 12.09 -3.82 5.90
N PRO A 9 12.19 -4.76 6.86
CA PRO A 9 11.04 -5.56 7.28
C PRO A 9 9.88 -4.70 7.77
N GLU A 10 10.16 -3.51 8.32
CA GLU A 10 9.13 -2.58 8.76
C GLU A 10 8.31 -2.00 7.60
N PHE A 11 8.96 -1.58 6.51
CA PHE A 11 8.25 -1.09 5.32
C PHE A 11 7.38 -2.18 4.71
N GLN A 12 7.93 -3.39 4.57
CA GLN A 12 7.18 -4.52 4.05
C GLN A 12 5.99 -4.87 4.95
N ASN A 13 6.16 -4.83 6.27
CA ASN A 13 5.10 -5.09 7.24
C ASN A 13 3.97 -4.03 7.14
N ARG A 14 4.33 -2.73 7.06
CA ARG A 14 3.35 -1.65 6.83
C ARG A 14 2.62 -1.81 5.50
N LEU A 15 3.32 -2.24 4.44
CA LEU A 15 2.73 -2.49 3.12
C LEU A 15 1.77 -3.68 3.16
N ASP A 16 2.14 -4.78 3.80
CA ASP A 16 1.29 -5.94 4.01
C ASP A 16 0.01 -5.57 4.79
N LYS A 17 0.14 -4.81 5.88
CA LYS A 17 -1.01 -4.30 6.65
C LYS A 17 -1.92 -3.41 5.82
N ALA A 18 -1.35 -2.49 5.04
CA ALA A 18 -2.13 -1.64 4.14
C ALA A 18 -2.90 -2.49 3.12
N ASN A 19 -2.25 -3.48 2.51
CA ASN A 19 -2.88 -4.41 1.57
C ASN A 19 -3.98 -5.25 2.21
N GLU A 20 -3.79 -5.72 3.45
CA GLU A 20 -4.79 -6.47 4.21
C GLU A 20 -6.02 -5.60 4.52
N LYS A 21 -5.80 -4.36 4.96
CA LYS A 21 -6.87 -3.38 5.20
C LYS A 21 -7.66 -3.08 3.93
N ILE A 22 -6.97 -2.86 2.80
CA ILE A 22 -7.61 -2.63 1.50
C ILE A 22 -8.42 -3.87 1.10
N SER A 23 -7.82 -5.07 1.17
CA SER A 23 -8.51 -6.32 0.80
C SER A 23 -9.75 -6.57 1.66
N SER A 24 -9.65 -6.30 2.96
CA SER A 24 -10.77 -6.40 3.91
C SER A 24 -11.88 -5.41 3.57
N TYR A 25 -11.53 -4.16 3.26
CA TYR A 25 -12.50 -3.14 2.84
C TYR A 25 -13.22 -3.54 1.56
N LEU A 26 -12.47 -3.99 0.54
CA LEU A 26 -13.04 -4.43 -0.73
C LEU A 26 -14.01 -5.60 -0.52
N THR A 27 -13.63 -6.56 0.32
CA THR A 27 -14.49 -7.71 0.67
C THR A 27 -15.74 -7.27 1.42
N GLU A 28 -15.63 -6.38 2.42
CA GLU A 28 -16.76 -5.87 3.19
C GLU A 28 -17.75 -5.10 2.30
N LYS A 29 -17.26 -4.29 1.36
CA LYS A 29 -18.09 -3.54 0.43
C LYS A 29 -18.58 -4.36 -0.77
N GLY A 30 -18.14 -5.61 -0.92
CA GLY A 30 -18.42 -6.44 -2.09
C GLY A 30 -17.81 -5.87 -3.38
N TYR A 31 -16.74 -5.09 -3.27
CA TYR A 31 -16.03 -4.52 -4.40
C TYR A 31 -15.14 -5.57 -5.05
N ILE A 32 -15.41 -5.90 -6.30
CA ILE A 32 -14.64 -6.88 -7.06
C ILE A 32 -13.65 -6.15 -7.95
N LEU A 33 -12.35 -6.32 -7.69
CA LEU A 33 -11.31 -5.90 -8.63
C LEU A 33 -11.35 -6.84 -9.84
N LYS A 34 -11.59 -6.30 -11.04
CA LYS A 34 -11.69 -7.10 -12.27
C LYS A 34 -10.34 -7.70 -12.69
N ASP A 35 -9.33 -6.85 -12.81
CA ASP A 35 -8.01 -7.20 -13.35
C ASP A 35 -6.87 -6.66 -12.47
N LEU A 36 -7.18 -6.31 -11.21
CA LEU A 36 -6.23 -5.74 -10.27
C LEU A 36 -6.21 -6.59 -9.01
N LYS A 37 -5.05 -6.65 -8.37
CA LYS A 37 -4.92 -7.15 -7.00
C LYS A 37 -4.80 -5.98 -6.04
N ALA A 38 -5.12 -6.20 -4.77
CA ALA A 38 -4.96 -5.17 -3.74
C ALA A 38 -3.51 -4.62 -3.69
N GLU A 39 -2.52 -5.49 -3.86
CA GLU A 39 -1.11 -5.12 -3.97
C GLU A 39 -0.79 -4.15 -5.11
N GLU A 40 -1.58 -4.15 -6.20
CA GLU A 40 -1.40 -3.22 -7.32
C GLU A 40 -2.12 -1.89 -7.12
N LEU A 41 -2.92 -1.74 -6.05
CA LEU A 41 -3.59 -0.48 -5.72
C LEU A 41 -2.67 0.50 -5.02
N ILE A 42 -1.53 0.03 -4.52
CA ILE A 42 -0.50 0.84 -3.87
C ILE A 42 0.70 0.95 -4.82
N GLN A 43 1.30 2.13 -4.90
CA GLN A 43 2.63 2.30 -5.46
C GLN A 43 3.51 3.11 -4.50
N TRP A 44 4.82 3.03 -4.67
CA TRP A 44 5.74 3.83 -3.90
C TRP A 44 6.92 4.29 -4.74
N HIS A 45 7.50 5.42 -4.33
CA HIS A 45 8.69 5.99 -4.91
C HIS A 45 9.74 6.20 -3.82
N ASP A 46 10.95 5.70 -4.04
CA ASP A 46 12.09 5.97 -3.18
C ASP A 46 12.59 7.41 -3.43
N ILE A 47 12.37 8.30 -2.46
CA ILE A 47 12.87 9.69 -2.52
C ILE A 47 14.34 9.71 -2.08
N THR A 48 14.63 8.98 -1.01
CA THR A 48 15.99 8.77 -0.52
C THR A 48 16.17 7.28 -0.18
N PRO A 49 17.39 6.81 0.10
CA PRO A 49 17.60 5.45 0.60
C PRO A 49 16.82 5.18 1.89
N GLU A 50 16.38 6.23 2.59
CA GLU A 50 15.70 6.20 3.88
C GLU A 50 14.22 6.56 3.84
N GLU A 51 13.78 7.25 2.80
CA GLU A 51 12.45 7.82 2.68
C GLU A 51 11.74 7.31 1.42
N ARG A 52 10.52 6.83 1.60
CA ARG A 52 9.65 6.35 0.53
C ARG A 52 8.31 7.03 0.63
N ASN A 53 7.89 7.67 -0.45
CA ASN A 53 6.51 8.11 -0.57
C ASN A 53 5.67 6.95 -1.09
N VAL A 54 4.66 6.58 -0.31
CA VAL A 54 3.67 5.56 -0.67
C VAL A 54 2.38 6.29 -1.01
N TYR A 55 1.73 5.89 -2.10
CA TYR A 55 0.54 6.56 -2.61
C TYR A 55 -0.31 5.59 -3.45
N PRO A 56 -1.61 5.89 -3.65
CA PRO A 56 -2.45 5.05 -4.50
C PRO A 56 -1.89 4.97 -5.92
N ASN A 57 -1.92 3.77 -6.50
CA ASN A 57 -1.56 3.53 -7.88
C ASN A 57 -2.51 4.31 -8.82
N GLU A 58 -2.03 4.71 -9.98
CA GLU A 58 -2.87 5.34 -11.02
C GLU A 58 -3.97 4.40 -11.52
N LYS A 59 -3.72 3.08 -11.48
CA LYS A 59 -4.73 2.05 -11.78
C LYS A 59 -5.80 1.93 -10.70
N CYS A 60 -5.61 2.54 -9.52
CA CYS A 60 -6.58 2.48 -8.44
C CYS A 60 -7.89 3.17 -8.87
N PRO A 61 -9.04 2.46 -8.85
CA PRO A 61 -10.32 3.05 -9.19
C PRO A 61 -10.63 4.28 -8.34
N THR A 62 -11.13 5.34 -8.95
CA THR A 62 -11.41 6.62 -8.27
C THR A 62 -12.35 6.46 -7.07
N GLU A 63 -13.29 5.51 -7.15
CA GLU A 63 -14.25 5.21 -6.07
C GLU A 63 -13.56 4.80 -4.76
N ILE A 64 -12.49 4.02 -4.85
CA ILE A 64 -11.75 3.51 -3.69
C ILE A 64 -10.43 4.24 -3.47
N LYS A 65 -10.03 5.13 -4.39
CA LYS A 65 -8.74 5.84 -4.35
C LYS A 65 -8.55 6.67 -3.08
N ASN A 66 -9.61 7.32 -2.60
CA ASN A 66 -9.59 8.06 -1.35
C ASN A 66 -9.38 7.11 -0.16
N ILE A 67 -10.09 5.98 -0.13
CA ILE A 67 -9.97 4.97 0.92
C ILE A 67 -8.56 4.36 0.95
N VAL A 68 -8.01 4.03 -0.22
CA VAL A 68 -6.63 3.55 -0.34
C VAL A 68 -5.64 4.60 0.14
N ALA A 69 -5.86 5.88 -0.19
CA ALA A 69 -5.03 6.97 0.32
C ALA A 69 -5.08 7.10 1.84
N GLU A 70 -6.28 6.99 2.44
CA GLU A 70 -6.46 7.02 3.90
C GLU A 70 -5.76 5.84 4.59
N ILE A 71 -5.86 4.63 4.04
CA ILE A 71 -5.18 3.45 4.58
C ILE A 71 -3.66 3.60 4.49
N ILE A 72 -3.16 4.14 3.37
CA ILE A 72 -1.73 4.41 3.22
C ILE A 72 -1.28 5.46 4.24
N GLN A 73 -2.04 6.55 4.42
CA GLN A 73 -1.74 7.57 5.43
C GLN A 73 -1.73 6.96 6.84
N ASP A 74 -2.68 6.10 7.18
CA ASP A 74 -2.76 5.46 8.50
C ASP A 74 -1.55 4.54 8.78
N GLU A 75 -1.07 3.76 7.80
CA GLU A 75 0.06 2.84 7.99
C GLU A 75 1.45 3.50 7.87
N PHE A 76 1.58 4.49 6.98
CA PHE A 76 2.86 5.11 6.65
C PHE A 76 3.08 6.47 7.33
N ASN A 77 2.04 7.15 7.77
CA ASN A 77 2.08 8.46 8.42
C ASN A 77 1.82 8.37 9.94
N ILE A 78 2.37 7.33 10.59
CA ILE A 78 2.43 7.26 12.05
C ILE A 78 3.55 8.18 12.54
N GLY A 79 3.19 9.44 12.80
CA GLY A 79 3.95 10.40 13.63
C GLY A 79 4.48 11.64 12.90
N GLU A 80 3.81 12.78 13.11
CA GLU A 80 4.53 14.00 13.46
C GLU A 80 5.25 13.81 14.81
#